data_AF-A0A965N6K0-F1
#
_entry.id   AF-A0A965N6K0-F1
#
_cell.length_a   1.000
_cell.length_b   1.000
_cell.length_c   1.000
_cell.angle_alpha   90.00
_cell.angle_beta   90.00
_cell.angle_gamma   90.00
#
_symmetry.space_group_name_H-M   'P 1'
#
loop_
_entity.id
_entity.type
_entity.pdbx_description
1 polymer ?
#
loop_
_entity_poly.entity_id
_entity_poly.type
_entity_poly.pdbx_seq_one_letter_code
_entity_poly.pdbx_strand_id
1 'polypeptide(L)' 'EAFELLSPADHKAQKPGLMMANIYRALLAEIEAGGFQVLHQRISLTPLRKLWIATRTQWLGR' A
#
# COMPACT_ATOMS: atom_id res chain seq x y z
N GLU A 1 -16.31 -8.91 4.59
CA GLU A 1 -15.69 -7.57 4.40
C GLU A 1 -15.77 -7.13 2.94
N ALA A 2 -15.68 -5.83 2.61
CA ALA A 2 -16.03 -5.25 1.30
C ALA A 2 -15.50 -5.98 0.04
N PHE A 3 -14.39 -6.70 0.14
CA PHE A 3 -13.81 -7.51 -0.95
C PHE A 3 -14.65 -8.75 -1.31
N GLU A 4 -15.35 -9.34 -0.34
CA GLU A 4 -16.23 -10.50 -0.54
C GLU A 4 -17.51 -10.15 -1.28
N LEU A 5 -17.85 -8.86 -1.37
CA LEU A 5 -18.98 -8.37 -2.15
C LEU A 5 -18.70 -8.39 -3.66
N LEU A 6 -17.45 -8.58 -4.06
CA LEU A 6 -17.04 -8.62 -5.46
C LEU A 6 -17.28 -10.00 -6.06
N SER A 7 -17.69 -10.02 -7.32
CA SER A 7 -17.72 -11.27 -8.09
C SER A 7 -16.31 -11.86 -8.17
N PRO A 8 -16.13 -13.20 -8.22
CA PRO A 8 -14.80 -13.82 -8.29
C PRO A 8 -13.95 -13.32 -9.47
N ALA A 9 -14.59 -12.91 -10.57
CA ALA A 9 -13.91 -12.36 -11.75
C ALA A 9 -13.21 -11.02 -11.46
N ASP A 10 -13.75 -10.22 -10.54
CA ASP A 10 -13.25 -8.88 -10.23
C ASP A 10 -12.12 -8.88 -9.20
N HIS A 11 -11.89 -9.99 -8.49
CA HIS A 11 -10.88 -10.10 -7.44
C HIS A 11 -9.47 -9.81 -7.97
N LYS A 12 -9.16 -10.29 -9.18
CA LYS A 12 -7.85 -10.06 -9.81
C LYS A 12 -7.63 -8.57 -10.12
N ALA A 13 -8.68 -7.85 -10.52
CA ALA A 13 -8.62 -6.43 -10.84
C ALA A 13 -8.35 -5.56 -9.59
N GLN A 14 -8.63 -6.07 -8.39
CA GLN A 14 -8.36 -5.35 -7.14
C GLN A 14 -6.90 -5.46 -6.65
N LYS A 15 -6.10 -6.37 -7.18
CA LYS A 15 -4.71 -6.57 -6.74
C LYS A 15 -3.86 -5.29 -6.77
N PRO A 16 -3.91 -4.44 -7.82
CA PRO A 16 -3.24 -3.14 -7.81
C PRO A 16 -3.74 -2.22 -6.69
N GLY A 17 -5.05 -2.24 -6.40
CA GLY A 17 -5.64 -1.47 -5.30
C GLY A 17 -5.09 -1.89 -3.94
N LEU A 18 -4.95 -3.19 -3.70
CA LEU A 18 -4.33 -3.72 -2.48
C LEU A 18 -2.85 -3.35 -2.36
N MET A 19 -2.10 -3.37 -3.47
CA MET A 19 -0.71 -2.91 -3.50
C MET A 19 -0.62 -1.42 -3.10
N MET A 20 -1.48 -0.58 -3.69
CA MET A 20 -1.53 0.84 -3.36
C MET A 20 -1.92 1.07 -1.89
N ALA A 21 -2.92 0.36 -1.37
CA ALA A 21 -3.32 0.45 0.03
C ALA A 21 -2.14 0.14 0.98
N ASN A 22 -1.36 -0.92 0.70
CA ASN A 22 -0.19 -1.25 1.51
C ASN A 22 0.93 -0.21 1.42
N ILE A 23 1.14 0.39 0.24
CA ILE A 23 2.10 1.50 0.06
C ILE A 23 1.65 2.73 0.87
N TYR A 24 0.37 3.08 0.83
CA TYR A 24 -0.16 4.20 1.62
C TYR A 24 -0.07 3.95 3.12
N ARG A 25 -0.40 2.75 3.59
CA ARG A 25 -0.23 2.37 5.00
C ARG A 25 1.22 2.51 5.45
N ALA A 26 2.17 2.07 4.64
CA ALA A 26 3.58 2.22 4.95
C ALA A 26 4.00 3.71 4.96
N LEU A 27 3.49 4.54 4.05
CA LEU A 27 3.75 5.97 4.06
C LEU A 27 3.21 6.63 5.34
N LEU A 28 1.99 6.28 5.77
CA LEU A 28 1.39 6.80 6.99
C LEU A 28 2.23 6.46 8.23
N ALA A 29 2.76 5.23 8.30
CA ALA A 29 3.66 4.82 9.38
C ALA A 29 4.97 5.64 9.39
N GLU A 30 5.52 5.97 8.22
CA GLU A 30 6.70 6.86 8.14
C GLU A 30 6.37 8.30 8.53
N ILE A 31 5.16 8.78 8.20
CA ILE A 31 4.69 10.10 8.61
C ILE A 31 4.58 10.18 10.13
N GLU A 32 4.01 9.16 10.75
CA GLU A 32 3.89 9.04 12.21
C GLU A 32 5.27 8.98 12.88
N ALA A 33 6.16 8.10 12.39
CA ALA A 33 7.53 7.97 12.91
C ALA A 33 8.34 9.28 12.75
N GLY A 34 8.05 10.07 11.72
CA GLY A 34 8.63 11.38 11.47
C GLY A 34 7.97 12.54 12.23
N GLY A 35 7.07 12.27 13.18
CA GLY A 35 6.41 13.30 13.98
C GLY A 35 5.50 14.23 13.16
N PHE A 36 4.86 13.70 12.11
CA PHE A 36 3.86 14.38 11.29
C PHE A 36 4.35 15.68 10.61
N GLN A 37 5.64 15.78 10.28
CA GLN A 37 6.26 16.98 9.67
C GLN A 37 5.93 17.21 8.18
N VAL A 38 4.70 16.89 7.75
CA VAL A 38 4.28 16.90 6.33
C VAL A 38 4.24 18.29 5.69
N LEU A 39 4.10 19.36 6.48
CA LEU A 39 4.13 20.75 5.99
C LEU A 39 5.54 21.33 5.91
N HIS A 40 6.51 20.70 6.59
CA HIS A 40 7.89 21.19 6.68
C HIS A 40 8.84 20.39 5.78
N GLN A 41 8.56 19.10 5.56
CA GLN A 41 9.39 18.25 4.71
C GLN A 41 8.58 17.17 3.98
N ARG A 42 9.09 16.76 2.83
CA ARG A 42 8.51 15.66 2.08
C ARG A 42 8.89 14.32 2.72
N ILE A 43 7.88 13.61 3.21
CA ILE A 43 8.01 12.23 3.67
C ILE A 43 7.66 11.31 2.49
N SER A 44 8.55 10.37 2.18
CA SER A 44 8.33 9.45 1.06
C SER A 44 9.01 8.11 1.26
N LEU A 45 8.38 7.07 0.74
CA LEU A 45 9.01 5.76 0.63
C LEU A 45 10.01 5.76 -0.53
N THR A 46 11.18 5.15 -0.31
CA THR A 46 12.15 4.93 -1.38
C THR A 46 11.56 4.06 -2.48
N PRO A 47 11.99 4.21 -3.75
CA PRO A 47 11.49 3.38 -4.85
C PRO A 47 11.62 1.88 -4.58
N LEU A 48 12.75 1.45 -3.98
CA LEU A 48 12.99 0.06 -3.61
C LEU A 48 11.98 -0.45 -2.58
N ARG A 49 11.61 0.37 -1.59
CA ARG A 49 10.62 -0.03 -0.57
C ARG A 49 9.23 -0.15 -1.18
N LYS A 50 8.85 0.72 -2.11
CA LYS A 50 7.59 0.59 -2.86
C LYS A 50 7.57 -0.70 -3.68
N LEU A 51 8.66 -1.01 -4.38
CA LEU A 51 8.79 -2.23 -5.17
C LEU A 51 8.65 -3.47 -4.28
N TRP A 52 9.34 -3.50 -3.13
CA TRP A 52 9.25 -4.59 -2.17
C TRP A 52 7.82 -4.78 -1.62
N ILE A 53 7.11 -3.70 -1.29
CA ILE A 53 5.71 -3.79 -0.82
C ILE A 53 4.79 -4.35 -1.91
N ALA A 54 4.95 -3.88 -3.15
CA ALA A 54 4.14 -4.33 -4.28
C ALA A 54 4.37 -5.83 -4.59
N THR A 55 5.64 -6.27 -4.65
CA THR A 55 5.99 -7.68 -4.90
C THR A 55 5.53 -8.57 -3.75
N ARG A 56 5.66 -8.11 -2.50
CA ARG A 56 5.14 -8.83 -1.33
C ARG A 56 3.62 -9.01 -1.37
N THR A 57 2.89 -7.97 -1.76
CA THR A 57 1.42 -8.03 -1.89
C THR A 57 1.01 -9.01 -3.00
N GLN A 58 1.77 -9.08 -4.11
CA GLN A 58 1.52 -10.03 -5.19
C GLN A 58 1.73 -11.49 -4.76
N TRP A 59 2.75 -11.75 -3.93
CA TRP A 59 3.10 -13.10 -3.49
C TRP A 59 2.26 -13.61 -2.32
N LEU A 60 1.89 -12.74 -1.37
CA LEU A 60 1.12 -13.10 -0.18
C LEU A 60 -0.39 -12.94 -0.35
N GLY A 61 -0.86 -12.16 -1.33
CA GLY A 61 -2.28 -11.96 -1.63
C GLY A 61 -2.89 -13.08 -2.48
N ARG A 62 -2.73 -14.33 -2.04
CA ARG A 62 -3.48 -15.49 -2.54
C ARG A 62 -4.81 -15.61 -1.83
#